data_AF-A0A9N9GM00-F1
#
_entry.id   AF-A0A9N9GM00-F1
#
_cell.length_a   1.000
_cell.length_b   1.000
_cell.length_c   1.000
_cell.angle_alpha   90.00
_cell.angle_beta   90.00
_cell.angle_gamma   90.00
#
_symmetry.space_group_name_H-M   'P 1'
#
loop_
_entity.id
_entity.type
_entity.pdbx_description
1 polymer ?
#
loop_
_entity_poly.entity_id
_entity_poly.type
_entity_poly.pdbx_seq_one_letter_code
_entity_poly.pdbx_strand_id
1 'polypeptide(L)'
;TGTAEKAQTSSKTPLQREQSTAIEIPKPSVEEIKKWSPQQVLKFLKKKKDKIFLNKDNIKIIKDNRVSGRAFLYLTQDDLINVGMTLGPAKTILGLVKELKGEEQEMIDSSKILLPPKLYNYSLKQKSVKGWKLKLLLEREKRLRVDVEYKTSISYYETILYATTHDLARMWEQINPIHCQMLWFGPATEPLMFDQPPTSKVEQDYQDWFTKKILTQLDDDGSVKAVNSHQLKFLDGKAPDSATHTKGYSLSSHTVEAIGEIKCRGNCFTNTYQGQVLRYAILILNHQKNRNKITGFLTDCHHIMFIEVSRPLGLNVDLDDMIASTPTSTIFSVVDNKNAVVKLVNQSDLLNNEVRILKKLGQISGVIELVDSSTNAMLLQPRAGESFKESPRHVSSLVEIVDVLYLCHRIHIVHGDIVGEQWNYYGPRLPFRSLRLMKSKSPIFIQPQDDLFMLVQSLYLYLHHKEVLATMIDLSDPSNVLGFWEKVFSNDLWGKIRVSCENLDYDALKECILQISQQKLV
;
A
#
# COMPACT_ATOMS: atom_id res chain seq x y z
N THR A 1 32.98 87.35 -50.56
CA THR A 1 31.81 88.19 -50.23
C THR A 1 30.86 87.34 -49.41
N GLY A 2 30.48 87.83 -48.23
CA GLY A 2 30.16 87.00 -47.06
C GLY A 2 28.71 86.53 -46.89
N THR A 3 28.34 86.44 -45.60
CA THR A 3 27.09 85.98 -44.95
C THR A 3 26.94 84.46 -44.80
N ALA A 4 26.35 83.87 -43.74
CA ALA A 4 26.14 84.14 -42.31
C ALA A 4 25.42 82.90 -41.72
N GLU A 5 25.62 82.60 -40.42
CA GLU A 5 24.75 81.85 -39.45
C GLU A 5 24.04 80.53 -39.88
N LYS A 6 23.86 79.47 -39.05
CA LYS A 6 23.70 79.34 -37.60
C LYS A 6 23.83 77.86 -37.17
N ALA A 7 24.05 77.69 -35.86
CA ALA A 7 23.98 76.52 -34.96
C ALA A 7 23.20 75.26 -35.43
N GLN A 8 23.45 74.03 -34.97
CA GLN A 8 23.67 73.63 -33.57
C GLN A 8 24.17 72.17 -33.47
N THR A 9 24.87 71.92 -32.38
CA THR A 9 25.66 70.75 -31.96
C THR A 9 24.91 69.44 -31.72
N SER A 10 25.51 68.29 -32.08
CA SER A 10 25.45 67.06 -31.24
C SER A 10 26.70 66.18 -31.48
N SER A 11 27.36 65.82 -30.39
CA SER A 11 28.65 65.11 -30.35
C SER A 11 28.52 63.80 -29.55
N LYS A 12 28.93 62.70 -30.19
CA LYS A 12 29.63 61.49 -29.72
C LYS A 12 29.21 60.82 -28.38
N THR A 13 28.76 59.56 -28.52
CA THR A 13 28.94 58.30 -27.72
C THR A 13 29.81 58.35 -26.44
N PRO A 14 29.61 57.48 -25.41
CA PRO A 14 29.55 56.00 -25.57
C PRO A 14 28.69 55.16 -24.58
N LEU A 15 28.60 53.87 -24.93
CA LEU A 15 28.09 52.68 -24.22
C LEU A 15 27.84 52.79 -22.70
N GLN A 16 26.61 52.46 -22.29
CA GLN A 16 26.35 51.85 -20.99
C GLN A 16 25.60 50.53 -21.14
N ARG A 17 26.10 49.58 -20.35
CA ARG A 17 25.70 48.19 -20.16
C ARG A 17 24.36 48.19 -19.42
N GLU A 18 23.26 47.93 -20.11
CA GLU A 18 21.96 47.78 -19.45
C GLU A 18 21.91 46.43 -18.72
N GLN A 19 22.10 46.49 -17.40
CA GLN A 19 21.69 45.43 -16.48
C GLN A 19 20.17 45.36 -16.51
N SER A 20 19.64 44.24 -17.01
CA SER A 20 18.22 43.91 -16.88
C SER A 20 17.91 43.67 -15.40
N THR A 21 17.39 44.69 -14.74
CA THR A 21 16.79 44.58 -13.40
C THR A 21 15.48 43.82 -13.54
N ALA A 22 15.50 42.54 -13.11
CA ALA A 22 14.28 41.79 -12.89
C ALA A 22 13.47 42.52 -11.80
N ILE A 23 12.35 43.13 -12.19
CA ILE A 23 11.39 43.75 -11.28
C ILE A 23 10.88 42.65 -10.34
N GLU A 24 11.40 42.60 -9.10
CA GLU A 24 10.83 41.79 -8.04
C GLU A 24 9.45 42.34 -7.68
N ILE A 25 8.41 41.58 -8.03
CA ILE A 25 7.05 41.92 -7.65
C ILE A 25 6.95 41.78 -6.12
N PRO A 26 6.52 42.81 -5.39
CA PRO A 26 6.39 42.73 -3.93
C PRO A 26 5.46 41.57 -3.56
N LYS A 27 5.94 40.72 -2.65
CA LYS A 27 5.19 39.57 -2.13
C LYS A 27 3.93 40.09 -1.42
N PRO A 28 2.72 39.65 -1.82
CA PRO A 28 1.50 40.11 -1.18
C PRO A 28 1.45 39.60 0.27
N SER A 29 0.95 40.43 1.18
CA SER A 29 0.81 40.06 2.59
C SER A 29 -0.34 39.07 2.79
N VAL A 30 -0.27 38.26 3.84
CA VAL A 30 -1.33 37.28 4.18
C VAL A 30 -2.69 37.95 4.37
N GLU A 31 -2.71 39.16 4.98
CA GLU A 31 -3.95 39.92 5.19
C GLU A 31 -4.55 40.48 3.89
N GLU A 32 -3.72 40.78 2.89
CA GLU A 32 -4.22 41.13 1.55
C GLU A 32 -4.76 39.90 0.82
N ILE A 33 -4.07 38.76 0.91
CA ILE A 33 -4.49 37.52 0.25
C ILE A 33 -5.84 37.05 0.79
N LYS A 34 -6.10 37.16 2.10
CA LYS A 34 -7.41 36.82 2.70
C LYS A 34 -8.58 37.57 2.06
N LYS A 35 -8.35 38.76 1.51
CA LYS A 35 -9.36 39.62 0.86
C LYS A 35 -9.53 39.32 -0.64
N TRP A 36 -8.74 38.41 -1.22
CA TRP A 36 -8.81 38.14 -2.65
C TRP A 36 -10.11 37.43 -3.06
N SER A 37 -10.72 37.93 -4.12
CA SER A 37 -11.76 37.21 -4.86
C SER A 37 -11.16 36.00 -5.61
N PRO A 38 -11.99 35.02 -6.01
CA PRO A 38 -11.50 33.89 -6.82
C PRO A 38 -10.79 34.33 -8.11
N GLN A 39 -11.21 35.44 -8.71
CA GLN A 39 -10.56 36.00 -9.89
C GLN A 39 -9.15 36.53 -9.60
N GLN A 40 -8.93 37.11 -8.42
CA GLN A 40 -7.63 37.59 -7.97
C GLN A 40 -6.67 36.42 -7.67
N VAL A 41 -7.16 35.32 -7.06
CA VAL A 41 -6.40 34.06 -6.89
C VAL A 41 -5.96 33.50 -8.25
N LEU A 42 -6.87 33.42 -9.22
CA LEU A 42 -6.54 32.94 -10.57
C LEU A 42 -5.54 33.82 -11.30
N LYS A 43 -5.66 35.15 -11.16
CA LYS A 43 -4.71 36.10 -11.75
C LYS A 43 -3.31 35.91 -11.15
N PHE A 44 -3.23 35.66 -9.84
CA PHE A 44 -1.97 35.37 -9.15
C PHE A 44 -1.33 34.06 -9.64
N LEU A 45 -2.09 32.96 -9.65
CA LEU A 45 -1.58 31.66 -10.11
C LEU A 45 -1.15 31.69 -11.59
N LYS A 46 -1.89 32.37 -12.47
CA LYS A 46 -1.50 32.54 -13.88
C LYS A 46 -0.19 33.32 -14.06
N LYS A 47 0.12 34.28 -13.19
CA LYS A 47 1.39 35.00 -13.21
C LYS A 47 2.56 34.17 -12.71
N LYS A 48 2.31 33.18 -11.84
CA LYS A 48 3.34 32.30 -11.27
C LYS A 48 3.50 30.98 -12.02
N LYS A 49 2.53 30.59 -12.86
CA LYS A 49 2.40 29.27 -13.50
C LYS A 49 3.70 28.71 -14.10
N ASP A 50 4.52 29.55 -14.74
CA ASP A 50 5.74 29.12 -15.43
C ASP A 50 6.88 28.82 -14.44
N LYS A 51 6.87 29.47 -13.26
CA LYS A 51 7.83 29.20 -12.17
C LYS A 51 7.45 27.97 -11.33
N ILE A 52 6.17 27.62 -11.31
CA ILE A 52 5.64 26.54 -10.46
C ILE A 52 5.01 25.39 -11.29
N PHE A 53 5.38 25.29 -12.57
CA PHE A 53 5.00 24.19 -13.48
C PHE A 53 3.49 23.81 -13.45
N LEU A 54 2.60 24.80 -13.33
CA LEU A 54 1.16 24.57 -13.40
C LEU A 54 0.66 24.66 -14.84
N ASN A 55 0.01 23.60 -15.32
CA ASN A 55 -0.65 23.60 -16.63
C ASN A 55 -2.04 24.28 -16.60
N LYS A 56 -2.69 24.39 -17.76
CA LYS A 56 -4.01 25.03 -17.87
C LYS A 56 -5.11 24.27 -17.12
N ASP A 57 -5.02 22.94 -17.05
CA ASP A 57 -6.01 22.09 -16.38
C ASP A 57 -5.98 22.25 -14.86
N ASN A 58 -4.77 22.36 -14.28
CA ASN A 58 -4.59 22.65 -12.86
C ASN A 58 -5.24 23.99 -12.46
N ILE A 59 -5.07 25.01 -13.31
CA ILE A 59 -5.69 26.34 -13.08
C ILE A 59 -7.21 26.27 -13.27
N LYS A 60 -7.70 25.42 -14.19
CA LYS A 60 -9.12 25.19 -14.41
C LYS A 60 -9.77 24.57 -13.17
N ILE A 61 -9.13 23.60 -12.53
CA ILE A 61 -9.64 22.98 -11.28
C ILE A 61 -9.86 24.03 -10.18
N ILE A 62 -8.90 24.93 -9.96
CA ILE A 62 -9.04 26.02 -8.97
C ILE A 62 -10.16 27.00 -9.36
N LYS A 63 -10.32 27.26 -10.67
CA LYS A 63 -11.37 28.15 -11.20
C LYS A 63 -12.75 27.55 -11.00
N ASP A 64 -12.93 26.28 -11.34
CA ASP A 64 -14.21 25.59 -11.30
C ASP A 64 -14.69 25.42 -9.85
N ASN A 65 -13.77 25.28 -8.90
CA ASN A 65 -14.06 25.24 -7.46
C ASN A 65 -14.17 26.64 -6.80
N ARG A 66 -14.07 27.73 -7.57
CA ARG A 66 -14.24 29.12 -7.10
C ARG A 66 -13.45 29.47 -5.83
N VAL A 67 -12.20 29.00 -5.73
CA VAL A 67 -11.37 29.16 -4.52
C VAL A 67 -11.08 30.63 -4.24
N SER A 68 -11.56 31.15 -3.10
CA SER A 68 -11.29 32.51 -2.62
C SER A 68 -9.92 32.62 -1.97
N GLY A 69 -9.40 33.83 -1.75
CA GLY A 69 -8.10 34.05 -1.14
C GLY A 69 -7.94 33.46 0.27
N ARG A 70 -9.01 33.51 1.08
CA ARG A 70 -9.04 32.85 2.38
C ARG A 70 -8.96 31.33 2.23
N ALA A 71 -9.78 30.73 1.36
CA ALA A 71 -9.76 29.29 1.12
C ALA A 71 -8.39 28.84 0.56
N PHE A 72 -7.81 29.62 -0.34
CA PHE A 72 -6.49 29.38 -0.93
C PHE A 72 -5.39 29.26 0.13
N LEU A 73 -5.40 30.11 1.16
CA LEU A 73 -4.43 30.03 2.26
C LEU A 73 -4.61 28.80 3.16
N TYR A 74 -5.78 28.17 3.17
CA TYR A 74 -6.07 27.00 4.02
C TYR A 74 -6.17 25.69 3.23
N LEU A 75 -5.88 25.70 1.93
CA LEU A 75 -5.86 24.48 1.12
C LEU A 75 -4.85 23.48 1.69
N THR A 76 -5.31 22.25 1.87
CA THR A 76 -4.46 21.10 2.11
C THR A 76 -4.15 20.37 0.81
N GLN A 77 -3.17 19.48 0.84
CA GLN A 77 -2.88 18.61 -0.31
C GLN A 77 -4.11 17.75 -0.65
N ASP A 78 -4.81 17.25 0.37
CA ASP A 78 -5.98 16.38 0.23
C ASP A 78 -7.16 17.14 -0.38
N ASP A 79 -7.39 18.41 0.01
CA ASP A 79 -8.43 19.24 -0.59
C ASP A 79 -8.26 19.37 -2.11
N LEU A 80 -7.01 19.55 -2.57
CA LEU A 80 -6.69 19.67 -3.98
C LEU A 80 -6.87 18.34 -4.72
N ILE A 81 -6.48 17.23 -4.11
CA ILE A 81 -6.65 15.89 -4.70
C ILE A 81 -8.14 15.53 -4.81
N ASN A 82 -8.92 15.83 -3.78
CA ASN A 82 -10.37 15.55 -3.74
C ASN A 82 -11.15 16.30 -4.84
N VAL A 83 -10.66 17.46 -5.28
CA VAL A 83 -11.27 18.21 -6.39
C VAL A 83 -10.67 17.85 -7.76
N GLY A 84 -9.94 16.74 -7.85
CA GLY A 84 -9.43 16.17 -9.10
C GLY A 84 -8.04 16.66 -9.52
N MET A 85 -7.26 17.29 -8.62
CA MET A 85 -5.88 17.70 -8.91
C MET A 85 -4.90 16.54 -8.69
N THR A 86 -3.97 16.34 -9.62
CA THR A 86 -2.92 15.33 -9.45
C THR A 86 -1.91 15.74 -8.37
N LEU A 87 -1.24 14.74 -7.77
CA LEU A 87 -0.39 14.90 -6.58
C LEU A 87 0.72 15.95 -6.73
N GLY A 88 1.39 16.00 -7.89
CA GLY A 88 2.49 16.92 -8.16
C GLY A 88 2.04 18.39 -8.07
N PRO A 89 1.10 18.83 -8.92
CA PRO A 89 0.50 20.17 -8.83
C PRO A 89 -0.07 20.52 -7.46
N ALA A 90 -0.69 19.56 -6.76
CA ALA A 90 -1.22 19.76 -5.41
C ALA A 90 -0.11 20.12 -4.40
N LYS A 91 1.01 19.37 -4.41
CA LYS A 91 2.20 19.67 -3.59
C LYS A 91 2.79 21.04 -3.93
N THR A 92 2.83 21.39 -5.21
CA THR A 92 3.38 22.67 -5.65
C THR A 92 2.55 23.87 -5.18
N ILE A 93 1.21 23.78 -5.25
CA ILE A 93 0.33 24.82 -4.71
C ILE A 93 0.48 24.92 -3.20
N LEU A 94 0.57 23.80 -2.48
CA LEU A 94 0.78 23.81 -1.04
C LEU A 94 2.12 24.47 -0.65
N GLY A 95 3.20 24.18 -1.38
CA GLY A 95 4.49 24.85 -1.20
C GLY A 95 4.39 26.36 -1.38
N LEU A 96 3.69 26.81 -2.42
CA LEU A 96 3.43 28.23 -2.66
C LEU A 96 2.61 28.88 -1.53
N VAL A 97 1.61 28.18 -0.98
CA VAL A 97 0.82 28.70 0.15
C VAL A 97 1.70 28.86 1.40
N LYS A 98 2.59 27.90 1.68
CA LYS A 98 3.57 27.99 2.79
C LYS A 98 4.53 29.18 2.60
N GLU A 99 5.06 29.33 1.39
CA GLU A 99 5.90 30.48 1.03
C GLU A 99 5.15 31.79 1.31
N LEU A 100 3.90 31.91 0.88
CA LEU A 100 3.07 33.11 1.09
C LEU A 100 2.77 33.40 2.57
N LYS A 101 2.66 32.38 3.41
CA LYS A 101 2.49 32.53 4.86
C LYS A 101 3.76 32.94 5.59
N GLY A 102 4.91 32.94 4.92
CA GLY A 102 6.20 33.12 5.58
C GLY A 102 6.60 31.93 6.44
N GLU A 103 6.00 30.76 6.18
CA GLU A 103 6.47 29.48 6.69
C GLU A 103 7.67 29.10 5.81
N GLU A 104 8.88 29.51 6.23
CA GLU A 104 10.11 29.18 5.50
C GLU A 104 10.22 27.66 5.30
N GLN A 105 10.63 27.26 4.10
CA GLN A 105 11.17 25.93 3.87
C GLN A 105 12.43 25.81 4.72
N GLU A 106 12.36 25.01 5.79
CA GLU A 106 13.55 24.42 6.42
C GLU A 106 14.26 23.56 5.36
N MET A 107 15.19 24.18 4.61
CA MET A 107 16.45 23.51 4.35
C MET A 107 17.13 23.35 5.70
N ILE A 108 17.30 22.10 6.09
CA ILE A 108 17.96 21.69 7.33
C ILE A 108 19.43 22.12 7.25
N ASP A 109 19.72 23.36 7.64
CA ASP A 109 21.04 23.72 8.17
C ASP A 109 21.05 23.29 9.64
N SER A 110 21.90 22.31 9.92
CA SER A 110 21.98 21.58 11.18
C SER A 110 22.54 22.39 12.36
N SER A 111 22.54 23.72 12.31
CA SER A 111 23.34 24.56 13.20
C SER A 111 22.62 25.59 14.08
N LYS A 112 21.29 25.76 14.02
CA LYS A 112 20.59 26.66 14.98
C LYS A 112 19.31 26.07 15.59
N ILE A 113 19.40 25.78 16.88
CA ILE A 113 18.37 25.24 17.77
C ILE A 113 17.29 26.30 18.04
N LEU A 114 16.03 26.07 17.66
CA LEU A 114 14.87 26.72 18.28
C LEU A 114 14.10 25.70 19.13
N LEU A 115 13.74 26.11 20.36
CA LEU A 115 13.18 25.23 21.40
C LEU A 115 11.75 24.74 21.05
N PRO A 116 11.40 23.47 21.34
CA PRO A 116 10.04 22.96 21.10
C PRO A 116 8.97 23.57 22.04
N PRO A 117 7.69 23.58 21.63
CA PRO A 117 6.60 24.27 22.34
C PRO A 117 6.36 23.86 23.80
N LYS A 118 6.70 22.61 24.17
CA LYS A 118 6.60 22.14 25.56
C LYS A 118 7.60 22.82 26.49
N LEU A 119 8.80 23.17 26.00
CA LEU A 119 9.83 23.89 26.77
C LEU A 119 9.58 25.40 26.78
N TYR A 120 8.97 25.95 25.73
CA TYR A 120 8.48 27.33 25.72
C TYR A 120 7.46 27.55 26.85
N ASN A 121 6.50 26.63 27.00
CA ASN A 121 5.50 26.69 28.08
C ASN A 121 6.08 26.37 29.48
N TYR A 122 7.16 25.58 29.57
CA TYR A 122 7.86 25.30 30.83
C TYR A 122 8.71 26.51 31.29
N SER A 123 9.36 27.20 30.34
CA SER A 123 10.11 28.45 30.55
C SER A 123 9.22 29.59 31.03
N LEU A 124 7.97 29.64 30.58
CA LEU A 124 7.00 30.66 30.99
C LEU A 124 6.43 30.40 32.40
N LYS A 125 6.48 29.16 32.91
CA LYS A 125 5.83 28.77 34.18
C LYS A 125 6.75 28.69 35.41
N GLN A 126 8.08 28.76 35.29
CA GLN A 126 8.97 28.76 36.46
C GLN A 126 10.16 29.72 36.30
N LYS A 127 10.15 30.85 37.01
CA LYS A 127 11.22 31.85 37.09
C LYS A 127 12.50 31.39 37.83
N SER A 128 12.75 30.09 38.02
CA SER A 128 13.92 29.62 38.78
C SER A 128 14.30 28.16 38.48
N VAL A 129 14.67 27.87 37.24
CA VAL A 129 15.32 26.58 36.92
C VAL A 129 16.73 26.86 36.44
N LYS A 130 17.72 26.48 37.28
CA LYS A 130 19.16 26.58 36.97
C LYS A 130 19.45 25.92 35.61
N GLY A 131 20.17 26.64 34.74
CA GLY A 131 20.36 26.29 33.33
C GLY A 131 20.89 24.88 33.02
N TRP A 132 21.52 24.21 34.00
CA TRP A 132 21.95 22.81 33.85
C TRP A 132 20.78 21.82 33.73
N LYS A 133 19.64 22.08 34.39
CA LYS A 133 18.47 21.19 34.36
C LYS A 133 17.72 21.28 33.02
N LEU A 134 17.72 22.46 32.40
CA LEU A 134 17.20 22.67 31.05
C LEU A 134 18.09 21.98 30.00
N LYS A 135 19.42 22.03 30.18
CA LYS A 135 20.39 21.34 29.32
C LYS A 135 20.20 19.82 29.35
N LEU A 136 20.01 19.24 30.54
CA LEU A 136 19.77 17.81 30.72
C LEU A 136 18.45 17.34 30.07
N LEU A 137 17.40 18.16 30.15
CA LEU A 137 16.10 17.87 29.52
C LEU A 137 16.17 17.95 27.99
N LEU A 138 16.89 18.93 27.43
CA LEU A 138 17.14 19.00 26.00
C LEU A 138 17.89 17.76 25.48
N GLU A 139 18.93 17.32 26.18
CA GLU A 139 19.69 16.14 25.78
C GLU A 139 18.86 14.85 25.87
N ARG A 140 17.95 14.76 26.84
CA ARG A 140 17.04 13.62 26.97
C ARG A 140 15.96 13.62 25.87
N GLU A 141 15.43 14.79 25.50
CA GLU A 141 14.44 14.91 24.43
C GLU A 141 15.06 14.70 23.03
N LYS A 142 16.30 15.16 22.81
CA LYS A 142 17.09 14.85 21.61
C LYS A 142 17.31 13.34 21.47
N ARG A 143 17.70 12.66 22.56
CA ARG A 143 17.84 11.19 22.57
C ARG A 143 16.52 10.48 22.28
N LEU A 144 15.41 10.95 22.87
CA LEU A 144 14.09 10.37 22.62
C LEU A 144 13.60 10.56 21.17
N ARG A 145 13.90 11.69 20.52
CA ARG A 145 13.55 11.89 19.09
C ARG A 145 14.36 11.00 18.17
N VAL A 146 15.67 10.90 18.39
CA VAL A 146 16.54 9.98 17.65
C VAL A 146 16.04 8.54 17.84
N ASP A 147 15.67 8.14 19.05
CA ASP A 147 15.09 6.82 19.32
C ASP A 147 13.73 6.60 18.61
N VAL A 148 12.88 7.63 18.51
CA VAL A 148 11.57 7.54 17.84
C VAL A 148 11.71 7.50 16.32
N GLU A 149 12.57 8.32 15.72
CA GLU A 149 12.88 8.29 14.28
C GLU A 149 13.58 6.98 13.89
N TYR A 150 14.50 6.51 14.73
CA TYR A 150 15.16 5.22 14.58
C TYR A 150 14.15 4.07 14.68
N LYS A 151 13.25 4.07 15.67
CA LYS A 151 12.18 3.05 15.82
C LYS A 151 11.14 3.10 14.69
N THR A 152 10.80 4.29 14.19
CA THR A 152 9.83 4.46 13.09
C THR A 152 10.45 3.99 11.77
N SER A 153 11.73 4.30 11.55
CA SER A 153 12.49 3.80 10.41
C SER A 153 12.63 2.28 10.49
N ILE A 154 13.02 1.72 11.64
CA ILE A 154 13.07 0.27 11.87
C ILE A 154 11.72 -0.36 11.60
N SER A 155 10.62 0.18 12.14
CA SER A 155 9.28 -0.34 11.90
C SER A 155 8.89 -0.31 10.41
N TYR A 156 9.25 0.75 9.69
CA TYR A 156 9.03 0.87 8.23
C TYR A 156 9.87 -0.13 7.44
N TYR A 157 11.15 -0.27 7.74
CA TYR A 157 12.04 -1.24 7.09
C TYR A 157 11.67 -2.68 7.46
N GLU A 158 11.33 -2.96 8.72
CA GLU A 158 10.79 -4.25 9.16
C GLU A 158 9.52 -4.55 8.38
N THR A 159 8.62 -3.57 8.20
CA THR A 159 7.40 -3.73 7.38
C THR A 159 7.70 -4.02 5.91
N ILE A 160 8.70 -3.36 5.31
CA ILE A 160 9.12 -3.61 3.91
C ILE A 160 9.85 -4.96 3.76
N LEU A 161 10.67 -5.33 4.73
CA LEU A 161 11.33 -6.64 4.84
C LEU A 161 10.31 -7.74 5.23
N TYR A 162 9.14 -7.39 5.77
CA TYR A 162 8.05 -8.30 6.12
C TYR A 162 7.12 -8.55 4.93
N ALA A 163 6.88 -7.52 4.12
CA ALA A 163 6.06 -7.58 2.90
C ALA A 163 6.58 -8.59 1.87
N THR A 164 7.85 -8.99 1.92
CA THR A 164 8.47 -9.93 0.95
C THR A 164 8.22 -11.42 1.22
N THR A 165 7.26 -11.75 2.09
CA THR A 165 6.71 -13.12 2.13
C THR A 165 5.28 -13.21 1.61
N HIS A 166 4.52 -12.10 1.59
CA HIS A 166 3.13 -12.05 1.11
C HIS A 166 2.74 -10.58 0.85
N ASP A 167 3.10 -9.94 -0.27
CA ASP A 167 2.53 -8.61 -0.54
C ASP A 167 2.56 -8.11 -2.00
N LEU A 168 1.62 -8.61 -2.81
CA LEU A 168 1.00 -7.84 -3.90
C LEU A 168 -0.32 -7.19 -3.46
N ALA A 169 -0.59 -7.16 -2.15
CA ALA A 169 -1.87 -6.76 -1.58
C ALA A 169 -1.98 -5.26 -1.30
N ARG A 170 -0.89 -4.61 -0.90
CA ARG A 170 -0.95 -3.25 -0.35
C ARG A 170 -1.11 -2.11 -1.34
N MET A 171 -1.12 -2.39 -2.65
CA MET A 171 -1.24 -1.35 -3.68
C MET A 171 -2.67 -1.04 -4.13
N TRP A 172 -3.64 -1.94 -3.90
CA TRP A 172 -5.02 -1.67 -4.30
C TRP A 172 -5.75 -0.74 -3.32
N GLU A 173 -5.32 -0.67 -2.06
CA GLU A 173 -5.92 0.21 -1.04
C GLU A 173 -5.64 1.70 -1.26
N GLN A 174 -4.68 2.07 -2.12
CA GLN A 174 -4.33 3.48 -2.35
C GLN A 174 -4.83 4.06 -3.68
N ILE A 175 -5.46 3.26 -4.55
CA ILE A 175 -5.94 3.71 -5.86
C ILE A 175 -7.38 3.27 -6.09
N ASN A 176 -8.25 3.79 -5.22
CA ASN A 176 -9.71 3.84 -5.36
C ASN A 176 -10.45 2.66 -4.69
N PRO A 177 -11.26 2.92 -3.65
CA PRO A 177 -12.36 2.05 -3.33
C PRO A 177 -13.37 2.20 -4.47
N ILE A 178 -13.39 1.27 -5.42
CA ILE A 178 -14.63 1.04 -6.15
C ILE A 178 -15.57 0.48 -5.09
N HIS A 179 -16.37 1.38 -4.50
CA HIS A 179 -17.65 1.05 -3.91
C HIS A 179 -18.42 0.25 -4.97
N CYS A 180 -18.29 -1.07 -4.94
CA CYS A 180 -19.22 -1.93 -5.64
C CYS A 180 -20.55 -1.77 -4.93
N GLN A 181 -21.43 -1.11 -5.66
CA GLN A 181 -22.77 -0.74 -5.30
C GLN A 181 -23.61 -2.00 -5.01
N MET A 182 -24.36 -1.86 -3.92
CA MET A 182 -25.73 -2.33 -3.73
C MET A 182 -26.01 -3.82 -3.90
N LEU A 183 -26.45 -4.43 -2.80
CA LEU A 183 -27.44 -5.49 -2.90
C LEU A 183 -28.62 -4.94 -3.72
N TRP A 184 -28.93 -5.60 -4.82
CA TRP A 184 -30.19 -5.43 -5.53
C TRP A 184 -31.26 -6.15 -4.71
N PHE A 185 -31.66 -5.54 -3.60
CA PHE A 185 -33.07 -5.62 -3.22
C PHE A 185 -33.78 -4.80 -4.31
N GLY A 186 -34.80 -5.36 -4.99
CA GLY A 186 -35.63 -4.56 -5.89
C GLY A 186 -36.01 -3.25 -5.16
N PRO A 187 -36.03 -2.09 -5.84
CA PRO A 187 -36.17 -0.80 -5.17
C PRO A 187 -37.31 -0.88 -4.19
N ALA A 188 -36.98 -0.82 -2.89
CA ALA A 188 -38.00 -0.69 -1.86
C ALA A 188 -38.84 0.52 -2.28
N THR A 189 -40.16 0.34 -2.34
CA THR A 189 -41.08 1.42 -2.71
C THR A 189 -40.97 2.62 -1.77
N GLU A 190 -40.33 2.43 -0.61
CA GLU A 190 -39.97 3.46 0.34
C GLU A 190 -38.47 3.39 0.70
N PRO A 191 -37.74 4.53 0.73
CA PRO A 191 -36.35 4.55 1.18
C PRO A 191 -36.27 4.16 2.65
N LEU A 192 -35.38 3.21 2.98
CA LEU A 192 -35.04 2.91 4.37
C LEU A 192 -34.35 4.13 5.00
N MET A 193 -35.09 4.87 5.81
CA MET A 193 -34.58 6.01 6.56
C MET A 193 -34.05 5.52 7.90
N PHE A 194 -32.74 5.58 8.10
CA PHE A 194 -32.12 5.22 9.38
C PHE A 194 -31.79 6.47 10.19
N ASP A 195 -32.07 6.43 11.50
CA ASP A 195 -31.52 7.38 12.47
C ASP A 195 -29.98 7.38 12.40
N GLN A 196 -29.30 8.36 13.00
CA GLN A 196 -27.85 8.32 13.02
C GLN A 196 -27.32 7.08 13.77
N PRO A 197 -26.39 6.30 13.18
CA PRO A 197 -25.81 5.15 13.84
C PRO A 197 -24.93 5.55 15.05
N PRO A 198 -24.62 4.60 15.94
CA PRO A 198 -23.82 4.88 17.13
C PRO A 198 -22.44 5.45 16.79
N THR A 199 -21.94 6.35 17.62
CA THR A 199 -20.57 6.91 17.50
C THR A 199 -19.66 6.49 18.65
N SER A 200 -20.16 5.61 19.54
CA SER A 200 -19.37 5.07 20.64
C SER A 200 -18.27 4.14 20.12
N LYS A 201 -17.37 3.71 21.01
CA LYS A 201 -16.37 2.68 20.70
C LYS A 201 -16.77 1.29 21.20
N VAL A 202 -18.04 1.11 21.58
CA VAL A 202 -18.55 -0.12 22.20
C VAL A 202 -19.31 -0.92 21.15
N GLU A 203 -18.87 -2.17 20.91
CA GLU A 203 -19.41 -3.02 19.84
C GLU A 203 -20.89 -3.35 20.05
N GLN A 204 -21.26 -3.58 21.32
CA GLN A 204 -22.63 -3.85 21.71
C GLN A 204 -23.61 -2.74 21.26
N ASP A 205 -23.20 -1.47 21.31
CA ASP A 205 -24.06 -0.37 20.88
C ASP A 205 -24.40 -0.47 19.38
N TYR A 206 -23.43 -0.89 18.56
CA TYR A 206 -23.64 -1.12 17.13
C TYR A 206 -24.53 -2.33 16.88
N GLN A 207 -24.30 -3.44 17.60
CA GLN A 207 -25.11 -4.65 17.49
C GLN A 207 -26.57 -4.41 17.88
N ASP A 208 -26.80 -3.72 19.00
CA ASP A 208 -28.12 -3.37 19.50
C ASP A 208 -28.84 -2.43 18.53
N TRP A 209 -28.13 -1.42 18.02
CA TRP A 209 -28.68 -0.50 17.04
C TRP A 209 -29.04 -1.21 15.73
N PHE A 210 -28.12 -2.01 15.18
CA PHE A 210 -28.35 -2.74 13.93
C PHE A 210 -29.54 -3.69 14.06
N THR A 211 -29.62 -4.41 15.19
CA THR A 211 -30.74 -5.29 15.48
C THR A 211 -32.06 -4.51 15.52
N LYS A 212 -32.12 -3.44 16.31
CA LYS A 212 -33.35 -2.70 16.58
C LYS A 212 -33.81 -1.82 15.42
N LYS A 213 -32.88 -1.35 14.58
CA LYS A 213 -33.17 -0.37 13.53
C LYS A 213 -33.11 -0.96 12.13
N ILE A 214 -32.26 -1.95 11.89
CA ILE A 214 -32.11 -2.57 10.56
C ILE A 214 -32.87 -3.89 10.50
N LEU A 215 -32.52 -4.85 11.37
CA LEU A 215 -33.06 -6.23 11.25
C LEU A 215 -34.59 -6.27 11.39
N THR A 216 -35.16 -5.47 12.29
CA THR A 216 -36.63 -5.41 12.46
C THR A 216 -37.37 -4.90 11.23
N GLN A 217 -36.73 -4.13 10.35
CA GLN A 217 -37.33 -3.64 9.11
C GLN A 217 -37.22 -4.67 7.97
N LEU A 218 -36.25 -5.60 8.07
CA LEU A 218 -36.05 -6.65 7.07
C LEU A 218 -37.00 -7.84 7.25
N ASP A 219 -37.63 -8.01 8.41
CA ASP A 219 -38.56 -9.14 8.69
C ASP A 219 -39.91 -9.02 7.91
N ASP A 220 -40.16 -7.85 7.30
CA ASP A 220 -41.40 -7.50 6.60
C ASP A 220 -41.40 -7.89 5.10
N ASP A 221 -40.29 -8.38 4.52
CA ASP A 221 -40.20 -8.69 3.09
C ASP A 221 -40.95 -9.96 2.64
N GLY A 222 -41.44 -10.75 3.60
CA GLY A 222 -42.25 -11.95 3.39
C GLY A 222 -41.47 -13.22 3.02
N SER A 223 -40.18 -13.13 2.72
CA SER A 223 -39.38 -14.24 2.18
C SER A 223 -38.25 -14.68 3.12
N VAL A 224 -37.61 -13.74 3.80
CA VAL A 224 -36.43 -13.98 4.64
C VAL A 224 -36.66 -13.38 6.01
N LYS A 225 -36.25 -14.09 7.06
CA LYS A 225 -36.24 -13.61 8.42
C LYS A 225 -34.84 -13.24 8.84
N ALA A 226 -34.64 -11.99 9.23
CA ALA A 226 -33.40 -11.48 9.77
C ALA A 226 -33.39 -11.63 11.29
N VAL A 227 -32.31 -12.20 11.86
CA VAL A 227 -32.24 -12.57 13.28
C VAL A 227 -30.95 -12.05 13.88
N ASN A 228 -31.05 -11.55 15.11
CA ASN A 228 -29.90 -11.32 15.96
C ASN A 228 -29.39 -12.67 16.48
N SER A 229 -28.22 -13.10 16.03
CA SER A 229 -27.68 -14.44 16.29
C SER A 229 -26.45 -14.45 17.18
N HIS A 230 -26.03 -13.31 17.74
CA HIS A 230 -24.77 -13.19 18.53
C HIS A 230 -24.68 -14.16 19.73
N GLN A 231 -25.81 -14.71 20.20
CA GLN A 231 -25.87 -15.71 21.29
C GLN A 231 -26.22 -17.13 20.80
N LEU A 232 -26.52 -17.30 19.52
CA LEU A 232 -27.01 -18.55 18.94
C LEU A 232 -25.85 -19.32 18.30
N LYS A 233 -25.41 -20.39 18.97
CA LYS A 233 -24.30 -21.24 18.51
C LYS A 233 -24.75 -22.29 17.49
N PHE A 234 -25.25 -21.85 16.33
CA PHE A 234 -25.83 -22.75 15.32
C PHE A 234 -24.86 -23.16 14.20
N LEU A 235 -23.64 -22.63 14.19
CA LEU A 235 -22.58 -22.95 13.21
C LEU A 235 -21.41 -23.65 13.91
N ASP A 236 -21.56 -24.92 14.26
CA ASP A 236 -20.52 -25.74 14.90
C ASP A 236 -19.92 -25.08 16.16
N GLY A 237 -20.80 -24.57 17.02
CA GLY A 237 -20.42 -23.88 18.25
C GLY A 237 -20.07 -22.40 18.08
N LYS A 238 -20.12 -21.86 16.85
CA LYS A 238 -19.93 -20.44 16.55
C LYS A 238 -21.26 -19.68 16.50
N ALA A 239 -21.21 -18.41 16.92
CA ALA A 239 -22.35 -17.50 16.97
C ALA A 239 -21.99 -16.22 16.18
N PRO A 240 -22.47 -16.09 14.93
CA PRO A 240 -22.34 -14.85 14.17
C PRO A 240 -23.23 -13.75 14.75
N ASP A 241 -22.86 -12.48 14.62
CA ASP A 241 -23.65 -11.38 15.18
C ASP A 241 -25.06 -11.30 14.57
N SER A 242 -25.17 -11.53 13.27
CA SER A 242 -26.45 -11.55 12.56
C SER A 242 -26.52 -12.68 11.53
N ALA A 243 -27.73 -13.19 11.32
CA ALA A 243 -28.01 -14.21 10.33
C ALA A 243 -29.38 -13.95 9.70
N THR A 244 -29.54 -14.33 8.44
CA THR A 244 -30.86 -14.39 7.81
C THR A 244 -31.21 -15.83 7.48
N HIS A 245 -32.48 -16.20 7.46
CA HIS A 245 -32.92 -17.54 7.06
C HIS A 245 -34.28 -17.50 6.37
N THR A 246 -34.63 -18.52 5.59
CA THR A 246 -35.94 -18.60 4.94
C THR A 246 -37.08 -18.57 5.97
N LYS A 247 -38.10 -17.74 5.74
CA LYS A 247 -39.27 -17.64 6.63
C LYS A 247 -40.02 -18.98 6.67
N GLY A 248 -40.50 -19.36 7.86
CA GLY A 248 -41.15 -20.66 8.10
C GLY A 248 -40.21 -21.79 8.54
N TYR A 249 -38.89 -21.58 8.48
CA TYR A 249 -37.89 -22.51 9.01
C TYR A 249 -37.25 -21.95 10.28
N SER A 250 -36.68 -22.82 11.13
CA SER A 250 -35.83 -22.40 12.24
C SER A 250 -34.43 -22.04 11.74
N LEU A 251 -33.78 -21.04 12.36
CA LEU A 251 -32.38 -20.74 12.09
C LEU A 251 -31.48 -21.94 12.46
N SER A 252 -30.73 -22.43 11.48
CA SER A 252 -29.77 -23.53 11.61
C SER A 252 -28.67 -23.39 10.56
N SER A 253 -27.61 -24.20 10.66
CA SER A 253 -26.56 -24.24 9.64
C SER A 253 -27.07 -24.64 8.24
N HIS A 254 -28.25 -25.26 8.16
CA HIS A 254 -28.85 -25.74 6.92
C HIS A 254 -29.84 -24.76 6.30
N THR A 255 -30.32 -23.77 7.05
CA THR A 255 -31.41 -22.87 6.63
C THR A 255 -30.99 -21.41 6.51
N VAL A 256 -29.76 -21.08 6.93
CA VAL A 256 -29.25 -19.72 6.88
C VAL A 256 -29.01 -19.28 5.42
N GLU A 257 -29.33 -18.04 5.11
CA GLU A 257 -29.27 -17.44 3.76
C GLU A 257 -28.12 -16.43 3.64
N ALA A 258 -27.91 -15.61 4.65
CA ALA A 258 -26.78 -14.70 4.75
C ALA A 258 -26.26 -14.62 6.20
N ILE A 259 -24.99 -14.24 6.36
CA ILE A 259 -24.34 -14.14 7.66
C ILE A 259 -23.62 -12.81 7.84
N GLY A 260 -23.66 -12.24 9.03
CA GLY A 260 -23.18 -10.90 9.30
C GLY A 260 -22.36 -10.79 10.57
N GLU A 261 -21.30 -9.98 10.51
CA GLU A 261 -20.58 -9.50 11.69
C GLU A 261 -20.71 -7.98 11.78
N ILE A 262 -20.94 -7.48 12.99
CA ILE A 262 -21.20 -6.08 13.30
C ILE A 262 -20.10 -5.61 14.23
N LYS A 263 -19.38 -4.55 13.86
CA LYS A 263 -18.18 -4.10 14.58
C LYS A 263 -18.16 -2.59 14.74
N CYS A 264 -17.39 -2.11 15.71
CA CYS A 264 -17.20 -0.67 15.90
C CYS A 264 -16.60 0.02 14.67
N ARG A 265 -16.96 1.29 14.49
CA ARG A 265 -16.39 2.14 13.45
C ARG A 265 -14.87 2.19 13.54
N GLY A 266 -14.22 2.07 12.38
CA GLY A 266 -12.76 2.05 12.22
C GLY A 266 -12.09 0.69 12.42
N ASN A 267 -12.82 -0.30 12.97
CA ASN A 267 -12.31 -1.66 13.16
C ASN A 267 -13.00 -2.69 12.25
N CYS A 268 -14.19 -2.41 11.74
CA CYS A 268 -15.07 -3.38 11.06
C CYS A 268 -14.48 -4.16 9.88
N PHE A 269 -13.59 -3.55 9.10
CA PHE A 269 -13.12 -4.15 7.84
C PHE A 269 -11.69 -4.70 7.91
N THR A 270 -11.19 -5.01 9.11
CA THR A 270 -9.86 -5.64 9.25
C THR A 270 -9.85 -7.05 8.65
N ASN A 271 -8.68 -7.51 8.18
CA ASN A 271 -8.50 -8.86 7.64
C ASN A 271 -8.96 -9.95 8.62
N THR A 272 -8.84 -9.71 9.94
CA THR A 272 -9.31 -10.64 10.98
C THR A 272 -10.83 -10.85 10.90
N TYR A 273 -11.61 -9.77 10.81
CA TYR A 273 -13.07 -9.88 10.73
C TYR A 273 -13.56 -10.38 9.38
N GLN A 274 -12.84 -10.03 8.29
CA GLN A 274 -13.08 -10.61 6.98
C GLN A 274 -12.91 -12.14 7.03
N GLY A 275 -11.82 -12.61 7.62
CA GLY A 275 -11.56 -14.04 7.82
C GLY A 275 -12.62 -14.73 8.69
N GLN A 276 -13.15 -14.03 9.70
CA GLN A 276 -14.22 -14.55 10.55
C GLN A 276 -15.53 -14.77 9.76
N VAL A 277 -15.99 -13.77 9.01
CA VAL A 277 -17.19 -13.89 8.17
C VAL A 277 -17.00 -14.97 7.10
N LEU A 278 -15.82 -15.01 6.49
CA LEU A 278 -15.46 -16.02 5.51
C LEU A 278 -15.53 -17.43 6.11
N ARG A 279 -15.02 -17.62 7.33
CA ARG A 279 -15.10 -18.89 8.05
C ARG A 279 -16.56 -19.32 8.28
N TYR A 280 -17.42 -18.40 8.69
CA TYR A 280 -18.84 -18.72 8.86
C TYR A 280 -19.50 -19.13 7.56
N ALA A 281 -19.26 -18.37 6.48
CA ALA A 281 -19.76 -18.69 5.16
C ALA A 281 -19.31 -20.08 4.69
N ILE A 282 -18.05 -20.47 4.94
CA ILE A 282 -17.53 -21.80 4.59
C ILE A 282 -18.20 -22.90 5.42
N LEU A 283 -18.34 -22.72 6.73
CA LEU A 283 -19.07 -23.67 7.58
C LEU A 283 -20.48 -23.89 7.03
N ILE A 284 -21.18 -22.81 6.68
CA ILE A 284 -22.53 -22.91 6.12
C ILE A 284 -22.52 -23.67 4.80
N LEU A 285 -21.62 -23.34 3.88
CA LEU A 285 -21.52 -24.07 2.62
C LEU A 285 -21.30 -25.57 2.88
N ASN A 286 -20.41 -25.93 3.82
CA ASN A 286 -20.14 -27.32 4.21
C ASN A 286 -21.41 -28.06 4.71
N HIS A 287 -22.27 -27.40 5.50
CA HIS A 287 -23.57 -27.94 5.91
C HIS A 287 -24.59 -27.98 4.76
N GLN A 288 -24.59 -26.98 3.87
CA GLN A 288 -25.50 -26.86 2.74
C GLN A 288 -24.87 -27.38 1.44
N LYS A 289 -24.66 -28.71 1.34
CA LYS A 289 -23.93 -29.35 0.22
C LYS A 289 -24.44 -28.99 -1.19
N ASN A 290 -25.73 -28.72 -1.34
CA ASN A 290 -26.34 -28.36 -2.64
C ASN A 290 -26.25 -26.86 -2.97
N ARG A 291 -25.71 -26.04 -2.05
CA ARG A 291 -25.59 -24.61 -2.23
C ARG A 291 -24.20 -24.27 -2.75
N ASN A 292 -24.18 -23.53 -3.86
CA ASN A 292 -22.93 -23.15 -4.52
C ASN A 292 -22.37 -21.82 -4.03
N LYS A 293 -23.16 -20.99 -3.36
CA LYS A 293 -22.75 -19.66 -2.91
C LYS A 293 -23.51 -19.20 -1.68
N ILE A 294 -22.85 -18.40 -0.86
CA ILE A 294 -23.46 -17.72 0.27
C ILE A 294 -22.91 -16.31 0.42
N THR A 295 -23.73 -15.40 0.92
CA THR A 295 -23.34 -14.01 1.18
C THR A 295 -23.05 -13.82 2.66
N GLY A 296 -21.84 -13.40 2.96
CA GLY A 296 -21.45 -12.79 4.23
C GLY A 296 -21.51 -11.26 4.15
N PHE A 297 -21.60 -10.58 5.28
CA PHE A 297 -21.42 -9.14 5.37
C PHE A 297 -20.70 -8.70 6.64
N LEU A 298 -20.04 -7.55 6.54
CA LEU A 298 -19.43 -6.81 7.64
C LEU A 298 -20.02 -5.41 7.67
N THR A 299 -20.38 -4.91 8.85
CA THR A 299 -20.90 -3.54 8.96
C THR A 299 -20.49 -2.84 10.26
N ASP A 300 -20.26 -1.54 10.18
CA ASP A 300 -20.16 -0.61 11.31
C ASP A 300 -21.39 0.31 11.40
N CYS A 301 -22.50 -0.12 10.82
CA CYS A 301 -23.76 0.63 10.66
C CYS A 301 -23.65 1.91 9.81
N HIS A 302 -22.44 2.33 9.43
CA HIS A 302 -22.20 3.45 8.50
C HIS A 302 -21.87 2.93 7.11
N HIS A 303 -21.13 1.83 7.06
CA HIS A 303 -20.72 1.14 5.86
C HIS A 303 -21.09 -0.33 5.97
N ILE A 304 -21.29 -0.96 4.82
CA ILE A 304 -21.47 -2.39 4.71
C ILE A 304 -20.55 -2.91 3.61
N MET A 305 -19.88 -4.01 3.90
CA MET A 305 -19.09 -4.77 2.94
C MET A 305 -19.70 -6.15 2.80
N PHE A 306 -20.00 -6.54 1.58
CA PHE A 306 -20.50 -7.88 1.27
C PHE A 306 -19.33 -8.76 0.83
N ILE A 307 -19.36 -10.02 1.28
CA ILE A 307 -18.41 -11.06 0.93
C ILE A 307 -19.23 -12.20 0.32
N GLU A 308 -19.15 -12.41 -0.99
CA GLU A 308 -19.74 -13.60 -1.61
C GLU A 308 -18.72 -14.73 -1.56
N VAL A 309 -19.10 -15.84 -0.92
CA VAL A 309 -18.29 -17.06 -0.88
C VAL A 309 -18.96 -18.08 -1.76
N SER A 310 -18.24 -18.53 -2.77
CA SER A 310 -18.71 -19.58 -3.68
C SER A 310 -17.89 -20.84 -3.47
N ARG A 311 -18.54 -22.01 -3.52
CA ARG A 311 -17.84 -23.28 -3.64
C ARG A 311 -16.98 -23.22 -4.91
N PRO A 312 -15.73 -23.69 -4.86
CA PRO A 312 -14.92 -23.81 -6.07
C PRO A 312 -15.61 -24.83 -6.99
N LEU A 313 -16.30 -24.34 -8.02
CA LEU A 313 -17.04 -25.17 -8.95
C LEU A 313 -16.06 -26.08 -9.69
N GLY A 314 -16.07 -27.38 -9.40
CA GLY A 314 -15.26 -28.37 -10.10
C GLY A 314 -14.02 -28.85 -9.36
N LEU A 315 -13.73 -28.37 -8.14
CA LEU A 315 -12.78 -29.04 -7.25
C LEU A 315 -13.53 -29.90 -6.23
N ASN A 316 -13.31 -31.22 -6.27
CA ASN A 316 -13.91 -32.16 -5.32
C ASN A 316 -13.10 -32.23 -4.03
N VAL A 317 -13.04 -31.13 -3.28
CA VAL A 317 -12.29 -31.02 -2.02
C VAL A 317 -13.08 -30.22 -0.98
N ASP A 318 -13.02 -30.68 0.27
CA ASP A 318 -13.59 -29.96 1.41
C ASP A 318 -12.55 -29.00 2.00
N LEU A 319 -12.94 -27.73 2.12
CA LEU A 319 -12.10 -26.67 2.68
C LEU A 319 -12.16 -26.70 4.20
N ASP A 320 -11.00 -26.54 4.83
CA ASP A 320 -10.84 -26.43 6.29
C ASP A 320 -10.53 -24.96 6.66
N ASP A 321 -9.48 -24.71 7.44
CA ASP A 321 -9.13 -23.37 7.90
C ASP A 321 -8.52 -22.52 6.76
N MET A 322 -8.88 -21.23 6.76
CA MET A 322 -8.19 -20.21 5.95
C MET A 322 -6.77 -20.03 6.48
N ILE A 323 -5.78 -20.22 5.61
CA ILE A 323 -4.35 -20.08 5.94
C ILE A 323 -3.90 -18.63 5.70
N ALA A 324 -4.27 -18.06 4.56
CA ALA A 324 -3.83 -16.74 4.15
C ALA A 324 -4.87 -16.09 3.23
N SER A 325 -4.90 -14.76 3.21
CA SER A 325 -5.74 -13.99 2.30
C SER A 325 -4.98 -12.80 1.74
N THR A 326 -5.14 -12.58 0.44
CA THR A 326 -4.66 -11.42 -0.31
C THR A 326 -5.84 -10.82 -1.10
N PRO A 327 -5.74 -9.60 -1.63
CA PRO A 327 -6.79 -8.98 -2.43
C PRO A 327 -7.14 -9.74 -3.71
N THR A 328 -6.20 -10.54 -4.22
CA THR A 328 -6.38 -11.30 -5.46
C THR A 328 -6.66 -12.79 -5.21
N SER A 329 -6.44 -13.30 -3.99
CA SER A 329 -6.60 -14.72 -3.71
C SER A 329 -6.76 -15.04 -2.23
N THR A 330 -7.39 -16.16 -1.92
CA THR A 330 -7.47 -16.70 -0.56
C THR A 330 -7.02 -18.15 -0.55
N ILE A 331 -6.24 -18.53 0.45
CA ILE A 331 -5.65 -19.87 0.58
C ILE A 331 -6.29 -20.59 1.76
N PHE A 332 -6.75 -21.81 1.52
CA PHE A 332 -7.38 -22.70 2.50
C PHE A 332 -6.58 -23.99 2.64
N SER A 333 -6.62 -24.55 3.85
CA SER A 333 -6.26 -25.94 4.08
C SER A 333 -7.37 -26.88 3.62
N VAL A 334 -7.03 -28.16 3.42
CA VAL A 334 -7.97 -29.21 3.01
C VAL A 334 -8.18 -30.19 4.16
N VAL A 335 -9.45 -30.48 4.49
CA VAL A 335 -9.86 -31.26 5.68
C VAL A 335 -9.11 -32.59 5.78
N ASP A 336 -9.15 -33.38 4.70
CA ASP A 336 -8.57 -34.74 4.69
C ASP A 336 -7.16 -34.79 4.07
N ASN A 337 -6.54 -33.63 3.80
CA ASN A 337 -5.20 -33.57 3.23
C ASN A 337 -4.40 -32.38 3.76
N LYS A 338 -3.69 -32.62 4.87
CA LYS A 338 -2.82 -31.61 5.50
C LYS A 338 -1.67 -31.14 4.61
N ASN A 339 -1.32 -31.91 3.57
CA ASN A 339 -0.28 -31.55 2.62
C ASN A 339 -0.82 -30.79 1.40
N ALA A 340 -2.12 -30.48 1.36
CA ALA A 340 -2.72 -29.74 0.25
C ALA A 340 -3.25 -28.39 0.71
N VAL A 341 -3.30 -27.47 -0.24
CA VAL A 341 -3.99 -26.18 -0.09
C VAL A 341 -4.86 -25.90 -1.30
N VAL A 342 -5.96 -25.20 -1.08
CA VAL A 342 -6.78 -24.64 -2.15
C VAL A 342 -6.55 -23.14 -2.19
N LYS A 343 -6.10 -22.65 -3.34
CA LYS A 343 -6.00 -21.21 -3.62
C LYS A 343 -7.19 -20.79 -4.47
N LEU A 344 -8.11 -20.02 -3.88
CA LEU A 344 -9.17 -19.31 -4.60
C LEU A 344 -8.59 -18.04 -5.21
N VAL A 345 -8.87 -17.74 -6.47
CA VAL A 345 -8.35 -16.58 -7.20
C VAL A 345 -9.49 -15.73 -7.72
N ASN A 346 -9.47 -14.43 -7.43
CA ASN A 346 -10.56 -13.51 -7.71
C ASN A 346 -10.64 -13.09 -9.20
N GLN A 347 -9.57 -13.33 -9.98
CA GLN A 347 -9.49 -12.98 -11.40
C GLN A 347 -9.14 -14.21 -12.25
N SER A 348 -10.02 -14.53 -13.19
CA SER A 348 -9.86 -15.69 -14.09
C SER A 348 -8.59 -15.63 -14.93
N ASP A 349 -8.17 -14.44 -15.37
CA ASP A 349 -7.00 -14.29 -16.24
C ASP A 349 -5.69 -14.58 -15.48
N LEU A 350 -5.60 -14.14 -14.22
CA LEU A 350 -4.48 -14.46 -13.33
C LEU A 350 -4.42 -15.97 -13.07
N LEU A 351 -5.57 -16.56 -12.74
CA LEU A 351 -5.70 -18.00 -12.50
C LEU A 351 -5.25 -18.81 -13.72
N ASN A 352 -5.77 -18.48 -14.91
CA ASN A 352 -5.44 -19.20 -16.15
C ASN A 352 -3.95 -19.15 -16.46
N ASN A 353 -3.31 -17.99 -16.24
CA ASN A 353 -1.87 -17.86 -16.43
C ASN A 353 -1.08 -18.69 -15.40
N GLU A 354 -1.47 -18.65 -14.13
CA GLU A 354 -0.83 -19.41 -13.05
C GLU A 354 -0.97 -20.92 -13.26
N VAL A 355 -2.17 -21.42 -13.57
CA VAL A 355 -2.44 -22.82 -13.94
C VAL A 355 -1.56 -23.25 -15.11
N ARG A 356 -1.46 -22.42 -16.16
CA ARG A 356 -0.64 -22.72 -17.34
C ARG A 356 0.85 -22.83 -16.98
N ILE A 357 1.34 -21.96 -16.12
CA ILE A 357 2.74 -21.97 -15.66
C ILE A 357 2.99 -23.20 -14.78
N LEU A 358 2.13 -23.47 -13.79
CA LEU A 358 2.26 -24.62 -12.90
C LEU A 358 2.20 -25.96 -13.64
N LYS A 359 1.35 -26.08 -14.68
CA LYS A 359 1.33 -27.27 -15.56
C LYS A 359 2.66 -27.48 -16.30
N LYS A 360 3.36 -26.41 -16.67
CA LYS A 360 4.71 -26.51 -17.26
C LYS A 360 5.77 -26.86 -16.20
N LEU A 361 5.59 -26.39 -14.97
CA LEU A 361 6.51 -26.60 -13.86
C LEU A 361 6.35 -27.97 -13.17
N GLY A 362 5.22 -28.67 -13.33
CA GLY A 362 4.88 -29.89 -12.59
C GLY A 362 5.86 -31.07 -12.71
N GLN A 363 6.92 -30.95 -13.52
CA GLN A 363 8.00 -31.93 -13.61
C GLN A 363 9.26 -31.54 -12.81
N ILE A 364 9.29 -30.35 -12.20
CA ILE A 364 10.45 -29.82 -11.48
C ILE A 364 10.29 -30.13 -9.99
N SER A 365 11.14 -31.02 -9.49
CA SER A 365 11.23 -31.31 -8.05
C SER A 365 11.57 -30.03 -7.26
N GLY A 366 10.87 -29.80 -6.15
CA GLY A 366 11.05 -28.63 -5.30
C GLY A 366 10.15 -27.44 -5.66
N VAL A 367 9.35 -27.54 -6.72
CA VAL A 367 8.29 -26.58 -7.05
C VAL A 367 6.94 -27.12 -6.59
N ILE A 368 6.03 -26.23 -6.20
CA ILE A 368 4.65 -26.61 -5.89
C ILE A 368 3.94 -27.14 -7.14
N GLU A 369 3.30 -28.28 -7.02
CA GLU A 369 2.55 -28.97 -8.04
C GLU A 369 1.09 -28.52 -8.04
N LEU A 370 0.54 -28.34 -9.24
CA LEU A 370 -0.89 -28.22 -9.46
C LEU A 370 -1.52 -29.61 -9.55
N VAL A 371 -2.30 -29.98 -8.54
CA VAL A 371 -3.03 -31.25 -8.51
C VAL A 371 -4.29 -31.18 -9.36
N ASP A 372 -5.06 -30.11 -9.20
CA ASP A 372 -6.31 -29.88 -9.95
C ASP A 372 -6.64 -28.38 -9.99
N SER A 373 -7.52 -27.98 -10.91
CA SER A 373 -7.94 -26.58 -11.07
C SER A 373 -9.39 -26.48 -11.53
N SER A 374 -10.05 -25.40 -11.12
CA SER A 374 -11.39 -24.99 -11.57
C SER A 374 -11.37 -23.59 -12.20
N THR A 375 -12.55 -23.02 -12.45
CA THR A 375 -12.70 -21.66 -13.00
C THR A 375 -12.25 -20.55 -12.05
N ASN A 376 -12.15 -20.81 -10.75
CA ASN A 376 -11.78 -19.82 -9.73
C ASN A 376 -10.83 -20.35 -8.65
N ALA A 377 -10.30 -21.56 -8.79
CA ALA A 377 -9.46 -22.15 -7.75
C ALA A 377 -8.43 -23.14 -8.29
N MET A 378 -7.37 -23.36 -7.51
CA MET A 378 -6.34 -24.39 -7.72
C MET A 378 -6.14 -25.21 -6.46
N LEU A 379 -6.03 -26.52 -6.61
CA LEU A 379 -5.55 -27.43 -5.59
C LEU A 379 -4.04 -27.64 -5.78
N LEU A 380 -3.25 -27.31 -4.76
CA LEU A 380 -1.79 -27.27 -4.82
C LEU A 380 -1.16 -28.16 -3.75
N GLN A 381 -0.04 -28.80 -4.08
CA GLN A 381 0.77 -29.63 -3.18
C GLN A 381 2.27 -29.54 -3.50
N PRO A 382 3.19 -29.75 -2.54
CA PRO A 382 2.94 -29.88 -1.11
C PRO A 382 2.61 -28.53 -0.45
N ARG A 383 1.87 -28.57 0.66
CA ARG A 383 1.66 -27.42 1.53
C ARG A 383 2.99 -27.09 2.20
N ALA A 384 3.50 -25.89 1.94
CA ALA A 384 4.66 -25.39 2.67
C ALA A 384 4.31 -25.23 4.16
N GLY A 385 5.12 -25.83 5.04
CA GLY A 385 4.92 -25.74 6.48
C GLY A 385 5.37 -24.41 7.08
N GLU A 386 6.45 -23.84 6.57
CA GLU A 386 7.05 -22.58 7.04
C GLU A 386 7.63 -21.82 5.84
N SER A 387 7.65 -20.49 5.92
CA SER A 387 8.41 -19.67 4.98
C SER A 387 9.92 -19.73 5.27
N PHE A 388 10.76 -19.41 4.28
CA PHE A 388 12.22 -19.31 4.49
C PHE A 388 12.60 -18.33 5.62
N LYS A 389 11.74 -17.34 5.89
CA LYS A 389 11.92 -16.38 6.97
C LYS A 389 11.72 -17.00 8.35
N GLU A 390 10.76 -17.91 8.47
CA GLU A 390 10.38 -18.55 9.73
C GLU A 390 11.24 -19.78 10.02
N SER A 391 11.79 -20.38 8.96
CA SER A 391 12.60 -21.58 9.08
C SER A 391 14.07 -21.21 9.37
N PRO A 392 14.71 -21.79 10.41
CA PRO A 392 16.13 -21.57 10.72
C PRO A 392 17.07 -22.28 9.73
N ARG A 393 16.65 -22.48 8.48
CA ARG A 393 17.41 -23.23 7.48
C ARG A 393 18.75 -22.56 7.23
N HIS A 394 19.77 -23.40 7.11
CA HIS A 394 21.12 -22.96 6.81
C HIS A 394 21.16 -22.31 5.42
N VAL A 395 21.97 -21.26 5.25
CA VAL A 395 22.13 -20.53 3.97
C VAL A 395 22.49 -21.49 2.81
N SER A 396 23.18 -22.59 3.11
CA SER A 396 23.49 -23.65 2.15
C SER A 396 22.26 -24.29 1.50
N SER A 397 21.08 -24.26 2.13
CA SER A 397 19.83 -24.76 1.52
C SER A 397 19.34 -23.89 0.36
N LEU A 398 19.81 -22.66 0.22
CA LEU A 398 19.47 -21.80 -0.93
C LEU A 398 20.09 -22.27 -2.24
N VAL A 399 21.07 -23.16 -2.19
CA VAL A 399 21.62 -23.85 -3.36
C VAL A 399 20.52 -24.61 -4.12
N GLU A 400 19.59 -25.24 -3.39
CA GLU A 400 18.45 -25.95 -3.98
C GLU A 400 17.55 -24.99 -4.78
N ILE A 401 17.38 -23.75 -4.32
CA ILE A 401 16.60 -22.73 -5.04
C ILE A 401 17.32 -22.33 -6.35
N VAL A 402 18.65 -22.26 -6.36
CA VAL A 402 19.41 -21.98 -7.58
C VAL A 402 19.22 -23.07 -8.62
N ASP A 403 19.22 -24.35 -8.20
CA ASP A 403 18.95 -25.48 -9.10
C ASP A 403 17.51 -25.45 -9.65
N VAL A 404 16.52 -25.10 -8.83
CA VAL A 404 15.13 -24.91 -9.28
C VAL A 404 15.03 -23.78 -10.31
N LEU A 405 15.67 -22.63 -10.05
CA LEU A 405 15.69 -21.50 -11.00
C LEU A 405 16.37 -21.89 -12.32
N TYR A 406 17.47 -22.63 -12.27
CA TYR A 406 18.13 -23.17 -13.46
C TYR A 406 17.16 -24.01 -14.31
N LEU A 407 16.41 -24.92 -13.67
CA LEU A 407 15.43 -25.76 -14.36
C LEU A 407 14.28 -24.94 -14.96
N CYS A 408 13.76 -23.95 -14.23
CA CYS A 408 12.76 -23.00 -14.73
C CYS A 408 13.27 -22.24 -15.97
N HIS A 409 14.48 -21.69 -15.91
CA HIS A 409 15.06 -20.93 -17.00
C HIS A 409 15.33 -21.78 -18.24
N ARG A 410 15.67 -23.07 -18.08
CA ARG A 410 15.82 -24.03 -19.19
C ARG A 410 14.54 -24.28 -19.97
N ILE A 411 13.38 -24.16 -19.33
CA ILE A 411 12.07 -24.26 -19.99
C ILE A 411 11.47 -22.89 -20.33
N HIS A 412 12.32 -21.86 -20.38
CA HIS A 412 11.97 -20.48 -20.70
C HIS A 412 10.93 -19.87 -19.76
N ILE A 413 10.93 -20.29 -18.50
CA ILE A 413 10.16 -19.66 -17.43
C ILE A 413 11.12 -18.84 -16.58
N VAL A 414 10.86 -17.53 -16.54
CA VAL A 414 11.46 -16.63 -15.54
C VAL A 414 10.39 -16.42 -14.48
N HIS A 415 10.72 -16.67 -13.23
CA HIS A 415 9.82 -16.49 -12.10
C HIS A 415 9.32 -15.04 -12.07
N GLY A 416 10.25 -14.08 -12.10
CA GLY A 416 10.06 -12.66 -12.43
C GLY A 416 9.14 -11.83 -11.54
N ASP A 417 8.26 -12.45 -10.75
CA ASP A 417 7.02 -11.83 -10.27
C ASP A 417 6.23 -11.15 -11.42
N ILE A 418 6.20 -11.78 -12.63
CA ILE A 418 5.74 -11.16 -13.89
C ILE A 418 4.94 -12.05 -14.87
N VAL A 419 3.68 -11.64 -15.01
CA VAL A 419 2.88 -11.34 -16.20
C VAL A 419 3.65 -11.19 -17.53
N GLY A 420 3.25 -11.96 -18.55
CA GLY A 420 3.92 -12.02 -19.86
C GLY A 420 4.02 -10.72 -20.70
N GLU A 421 4.95 -10.79 -21.66
CA GLU A 421 5.20 -10.04 -22.92
C GLU A 421 5.15 -8.50 -22.96
N GLN A 422 4.47 -7.78 -22.05
CA GLN A 422 4.58 -6.32 -21.93
C GLN A 422 4.52 -5.88 -20.45
N TRP A 423 5.58 -5.19 -20.01
CA TRP A 423 5.77 -4.75 -18.62
C TRP A 423 4.88 -3.54 -18.30
N ASN A 424 3.82 -3.73 -17.52
CA ASN A 424 2.89 -2.67 -17.10
C ASN A 424 3.24 -2.02 -15.75
N TYR A 425 4.51 -1.93 -15.34
CA TYR A 425 4.96 -1.27 -14.09
C TYR A 425 4.68 -1.98 -12.75
N TYR A 426 4.28 -3.26 -12.73
CA TYR A 426 3.89 -3.98 -11.51
C TYR A 426 4.90 -5.02 -10.96
N GLY A 427 6.21 -4.88 -11.28
CA GLY A 427 7.25 -5.78 -10.76
C GLY A 427 7.69 -5.49 -9.31
N PRO A 428 8.65 -6.27 -8.76
CA PRO A 428 9.06 -6.17 -7.36
C PRO A 428 9.55 -4.76 -7.00
N ARG A 429 9.09 -4.26 -5.85
CA ARG A 429 9.41 -2.91 -5.35
C ARG A 429 10.84 -2.83 -4.83
N LEU A 430 11.38 -1.62 -4.77
CA LEU A 430 12.64 -1.34 -4.06
C LEU A 430 12.51 -1.77 -2.58
N PRO A 431 13.57 -2.34 -1.97
CA PRO A 431 14.91 -2.58 -2.52
C PRO A 431 15.07 -3.90 -3.30
N PHE A 432 14.01 -4.69 -3.46
CA PHE A 432 14.02 -6.05 -4.02
C PHE A 432 13.91 -6.11 -5.54
N ARG A 433 13.74 -4.96 -6.20
CA ARG A 433 13.85 -4.89 -7.66
C ARG A 433 15.25 -5.36 -8.08
N SER A 434 15.30 -6.26 -9.07
CA SER A 434 16.57 -6.72 -9.67
C SER A 434 17.47 -5.53 -10.03
N LEU A 435 18.76 -5.64 -9.71
CA LEU A 435 19.77 -4.65 -10.08
C LEU A 435 19.75 -4.33 -11.57
N ARG A 436 19.55 -5.34 -12.42
CA ARG A 436 19.45 -5.17 -13.87
C ARG A 436 18.20 -4.38 -14.24
N LEU A 437 17.05 -4.66 -13.62
CA LEU A 437 15.81 -3.93 -13.84
C LEU A 437 15.90 -2.47 -13.38
N MET A 438 16.63 -2.18 -12.29
CA MET A 438 16.87 -0.81 -11.83
C MET A 438 17.70 0.02 -12.83
N LYS A 439 18.59 -0.62 -13.61
CA LYS A 439 19.45 0.02 -14.61
C LYS A 439 18.80 0.12 -16.00
N SER A 440 17.73 -0.64 -16.23
CA SER A 440 17.14 -0.80 -17.57
C SER A 440 16.36 0.44 -17.99
N LYS A 441 16.51 0.84 -19.26
CA LYS A 441 15.68 1.87 -19.90
C LYS A 441 14.47 1.21 -20.56
N SER A 442 13.34 1.91 -20.60
CA SER A 442 12.10 1.42 -21.21
C SER A 442 12.26 1.19 -22.72
N PRO A 443 11.65 0.13 -23.30
CA PRO A 443 10.85 -0.92 -22.65
C PRO A 443 11.70 -1.96 -21.90
N ILE A 444 11.21 -2.40 -20.74
CA ILE A 444 11.91 -3.33 -19.86
C ILE A 444 11.34 -4.73 -20.06
N PHE A 445 12.20 -5.71 -20.36
CA PHE A 445 11.85 -7.12 -20.43
C PHE A 445 12.51 -7.87 -19.28
N ILE A 446 11.76 -8.73 -18.59
CA ILE A 446 12.31 -9.60 -17.56
C ILE A 446 13.14 -10.73 -18.18
N GLN A 447 14.25 -11.05 -17.51
CA GLN A 447 15.23 -12.03 -17.95
C GLN A 447 15.64 -12.94 -16.77
N PRO A 448 16.16 -14.15 -17.02
CA PRO A 448 16.65 -15.07 -16.00
C PRO A 448 17.58 -14.44 -14.95
N GLN A 449 18.38 -13.45 -15.37
CA GLN A 449 19.29 -12.71 -14.49
C GLN A 449 18.53 -12.03 -13.35
N ASP A 450 17.29 -11.61 -13.59
CA ASP A 450 16.50 -10.91 -12.58
C ASP A 450 16.16 -11.81 -11.40
N ASP A 451 15.84 -13.08 -11.65
CA ASP A 451 15.57 -14.05 -10.59
C ASP A 451 16.81 -14.28 -9.73
N LEU A 452 17.98 -14.41 -10.37
CA LEU A 452 19.25 -14.56 -9.66
C LEU A 452 19.56 -13.32 -8.82
N PHE A 453 19.41 -12.11 -9.39
CA PHE A 453 19.60 -10.87 -8.66
C PHE A 453 18.65 -10.74 -7.47
N MET A 454 17.36 -11.04 -7.66
CA MET A 454 16.37 -10.99 -6.58
C MET A 454 16.70 -11.98 -5.46
N LEU A 455 17.14 -13.19 -5.79
CA LEU A 455 17.56 -14.20 -4.81
C LEU A 455 18.74 -13.69 -3.98
N VAL A 456 19.81 -13.19 -4.62
CA VAL A 456 21.03 -12.77 -3.91
C VAL A 456 20.84 -11.48 -3.14
N GLN A 457 20.02 -10.55 -3.65
CA GLN A 457 19.63 -9.34 -2.92
C GLN A 457 18.80 -9.70 -1.68
N SER A 458 17.87 -10.66 -1.80
CA SER A 458 17.09 -11.16 -0.66
C SER A 458 17.98 -11.84 0.39
N LEU A 459 18.96 -12.63 -0.07
CA LEU A 459 19.97 -13.23 0.81
C LEU A 459 20.79 -12.16 1.54
N TYR A 460 21.30 -11.15 0.84
CA TYR A 460 22.05 -10.07 1.47
C TYR A 460 21.25 -9.40 2.59
N LEU A 461 20.00 -9.02 2.29
CA LEU A 461 19.11 -8.37 3.26
C LEU A 461 18.82 -9.26 4.47
N TYR A 462 18.62 -10.57 4.24
CA TYR A 462 18.45 -11.54 5.33
C TYR A 462 19.69 -11.60 6.24
N LEU A 463 20.89 -11.64 5.64
CA LEU A 463 22.13 -11.80 6.40
C LEU A 463 22.56 -10.52 7.13
N HIS A 464 22.30 -9.35 6.54
CA HIS A 464 22.78 -8.05 6.98
C HIS A 464 21.66 -7.13 7.48
N HIS A 465 20.51 -7.68 7.88
CA HIS A 465 19.32 -6.86 8.17
C HIS A 465 19.61 -5.68 9.13
N LYS A 466 20.36 -5.90 10.22
CA LYS A 466 20.70 -4.85 11.19
C LYS A 466 21.56 -3.74 10.60
N GLU A 467 22.52 -4.10 9.75
CA GLU A 467 23.42 -3.15 9.09
C GLU A 467 22.66 -2.32 8.06
N VAL A 468 21.78 -2.97 7.29
CA VAL A 468 20.94 -2.29 6.30
C VAL A 468 19.96 -1.32 7.00
N LEU A 469 19.35 -1.73 8.12
CA LEU A 469 18.51 -0.86 8.93
C LEU A 469 19.26 0.39 9.45
N ALA A 470 20.55 0.26 9.73
CA ALA A 470 21.39 1.36 10.21
C ALA A 470 21.81 2.34 9.09
N THR A 471 21.80 1.90 7.82
CA THR A 471 22.32 2.70 6.70
C THR A 471 21.43 3.88 6.25
N MET A 472 20.25 4.11 6.85
CA MET A 472 19.38 5.27 6.57
C MET A 472 19.15 5.51 5.06
N ILE A 473 18.91 4.44 4.29
CA ILE A 473 18.72 4.53 2.83
C ILE A 473 17.30 4.99 2.53
N ASP A 474 17.15 6.13 1.85
CA ASP A 474 15.83 6.53 1.36
C ASP A 474 15.34 5.56 0.26
N LEU A 475 14.50 4.60 0.66
CA LEU A 475 13.89 3.60 -0.23
C LEU A 475 12.91 4.21 -1.24
N SER A 476 12.51 5.47 -1.05
CA SER A 476 11.64 6.18 -2.00
C SER A 476 12.40 6.76 -3.18
N ASP A 477 13.74 6.87 -3.11
CA ASP A 477 14.60 7.31 -4.20
C ASP A 477 15.31 6.11 -4.86
N PRO A 478 14.94 5.75 -6.10
CA PRO A 478 15.60 4.67 -6.85
C PRO A 478 17.12 4.86 -7.01
N SER A 479 17.61 6.10 -7.02
CA SER A 479 19.03 6.42 -7.20
C SER A 479 19.84 6.02 -5.97
N ASN A 480 19.29 6.26 -4.77
CA ASN A 480 19.91 5.87 -3.51
C ASN A 480 19.96 4.35 -3.36
N VAL A 481 18.87 3.67 -3.71
CA VAL A 481 18.81 2.20 -3.68
C VAL A 481 19.78 1.58 -4.69
N LEU A 482 19.87 2.14 -5.89
CA LEU A 482 20.84 1.70 -6.90
C LEU A 482 22.28 1.90 -6.39
N GLY A 483 22.60 3.07 -5.83
CA GLY A 483 23.92 3.36 -5.27
C GLY A 483 24.31 2.44 -4.12
N PHE A 484 23.35 2.06 -3.26
CA PHE A 484 23.55 1.06 -2.23
C PHE A 484 23.96 -0.30 -2.82
N TRP A 485 23.19 -0.80 -3.78
CA TRP A 485 23.47 -2.10 -4.38
C TRP A 485 24.78 -2.12 -5.17
N GLU A 486 25.11 -1.05 -5.90
CA GLU A 486 26.41 -0.92 -6.56
C GLU A 486 27.57 -1.01 -5.55
N LYS A 487 27.44 -0.36 -4.39
CA LYS A 487 28.44 -0.45 -3.33
C LYS A 487 28.55 -1.87 -2.77
N VAL A 488 27.43 -2.54 -2.51
CA VAL A 488 27.40 -3.93 -2.02
C VAL A 488 28.13 -4.86 -3.01
N PHE A 489 27.77 -4.77 -4.29
CA PHE A 489 28.35 -5.61 -5.34
C PHE A 489 29.75 -5.18 -5.80
N SER A 490 30.33 -4.14 -5.19
CA SER A 490 31.75 -3.78 -5.41
C SER A 490 32.70 -4.53 -4.49
N ASN A 491 32.20 -5.23 -3.46
CA ASN A 491 33.01 -6.07 -2.55
C ASN A 491 33.44 -7.38 -3.24
N ASP A 492 34.55 -8.00 -2.82
CA ASP A 492 35.14 -9.15 -3.54
C ASP A 492 34.17 -10.34 -3.74
N LEU A 493 33.57 -10.87 -2.66
CA LEU A 493 32.65 -12.01 -2.76
C LEU A 493 31.33 -11.65 -3.46
N TRP A 494 30.73 -10.51 -3.10
CA TRP A 494 29.48 -10.05 -3.71
C TRP A 494 29.67 -9.63 -5.18
N GLY A 495 30.84 -9.15 -5.55
CA GLY A 495 31.23 -8.87 -6.94
C GLY A 495 31.30 -10.14 -7.78
N LYS A 496 31.87 -11.23 -7.24
CA LYS A 496 31.82 -12.56 -7.89
C LYS A 496 30.40 -13.06 -8.08
N ILE A 497 29.54 -12.87 -7.08
CA ILE A 497 28.11 -13.19 -7.16
C ILE A 497 27.42 -12.39 -8.27
N ARG A 498 27.70 -11.08 -8.36
CA ARG A 498 27.17 -10.23 -9.43
C ARG A 498 27.57 -10.75 -10.81
N VAL A 499 28.85 -11.06 -11.02
CA VAL A 499 29.34 -11.60 -12.30
C VAL A 499 28.64 -12.92 -12.63
N SER A 500 28.45 -13.79 -11.64
CA SER A 500 27.73 -15.05 -11.80
C SER A 500 26.28 -14.83 -12.22
N CYS A 501 25.59 -13.86 -11.60
CA CYS A 501 24.21 -13.48 -11.97
C CYS A 501 24.15 -12.91 -13.40
N GLU A 502 25.06 -12.01 -13.78
CA GLU A 502 25.11 -11.39 -15.11
C GLU A 502 25.32 -12.44 -16.22
N ASN A 503 26.17 -13.42 -15.96
CA ASN A 503 26.53 -14.48 -16.90
C ASN A 503 25.61 -15.72 -16.87
N LEU A 504 24.63 -15.76 -15.96
CA LEU A 504 23.81 -16.96 -15.68
C LEU A 504 24.65 -18.19 -15.34
N ASP A 505 25.72 -17.99 -14.58
CA ASP A 505 26.59 -19.07 -14.09
C ASP A 505 26.05 -19.60 -12.75
N TYR A 506 25.12 -20.55 -12.84
CA TYR A 506 24.44 -21.14 -11.67
C TYR A 506 25.41 -21.91 -10.78
N ASP A 507 26.42 -22.58 -11.34
CA ASP A 507 27.38 -23.35 -10.58
C ASP A 507 28.32 -22.43 -9.80
N ALA A 508 28.86 -21.38 -10.43
CA ALA A 508 29.67 -20.38 -9.73
C ALA A 508 28.84 -19.64 -8.64
N LEU A 509 27.55 -19.39 -8.90
CA LEU A 509 26.67 -18.79 -7.92
C LEU A 509 26.47 -19.70 -6.70
N LYS A 510 26.25 -21.00 -6.90
CA LYS A 510 26.12 -21.99 -5.81
C LYS A 510 27.37 -22.02 -4.95
N GLU A 511 28.56 -22.06 -5.56
CA GLU A 511 29.84 -22.02 -4.84
C GLU A 511 29.97 -20.75 -3.98
N CYS A 512 29.58 -19.59 -4.51
CA CYS A 512 29.59 -18.34 -3.73
C CYS A 512 28.62 -18.40 -2.54
N ILE A 513 27.42 -18.96 -2.70
CA ILE A 513 26.44 -19.12 -1.60
C ILE A 513 26.97 -20.06 -0.52
N LEU A 514 27.65 -21.15 -0.90
CA LEU A 514 28.29 -22.07 0.04
C LEU A 514 29.42 -21.38 0.82
N GLN A 515 30.23 -20.54 0.17
CA GLN A 515 31.27 -19.75 0.85
C GLN A 515 30.67 -18.77 1.87
N ILE A 516 29.56 -18.09 1.54
CA ILE A 516 28.84 -17.23 2.50
C ILE A 516 28.40 -18.05 3.71
N SER A 517 27.86 -19.24 3.47
CA SER A 517 27.40 -20.14 4.52
C SER A 517 28.52 -20.57 5.47
N GLN A 518 29.75 -20.71 4.98
CA GLN A 518 30.92 -21.10 5.79
C GLN A 518 31.46 -19.92 6.63
N GLN A 519 31.39 -18.69 6.11
CA GLN A 519 31.87 -17.49 6.81
C GLN A 519 31.03 -17.11 8.04
N LYS A 520 29.80 -17.63 8.19
CA LYS A 520 28.93 -17.40 9.35
C LYS A 520 29.09 -18.42 10.49
N LEU A 521 29.86 -19.48 10.29
CA LEU A 521 30.14 -20.51 11.30
C LEU A 521 31.39 -20.19 12.17
N VAL A 522 32.04 -19.06 11.91
CA VAL A 522 33.16 -18.49 12.68
C VAL A 522 32.68 -17.19 13.30
#